data_AF-A0A6G4MVL8-F1
#
_entry.id   AF-A0A6G4MVL8-F1
#
_cell.length_a   1.000
_cell.length_b   1.000
_cell.length_c   1.000
_cell.angle_alpha   90.00
_cell.angle_beta   90.00
_cell.angle_gamma   90.00
#
_symmetry.space_group_name_H-M   'P 1'
#
loop_
_entity.id
_entity.type
_entity.pdbx_description
1 polymer ?
#
loop_
_entity_poly.entity_id
_entity_poly.type
_entity_poly.pdbx_seq_one_letter_code
_entity_poly.pdbx_strand_id
1 'polypeptide(L)'
;MKTVNELIKDINSLTSHLHEKDFLLTWEQTPDELKQVLDVAAALKALRAENISTKVFNSGLGISVFRDNSTRTRFSYASALNLLGLA
;
A
#
# COMPACT_ATOMS: atom_id res chain seq x y z
N MET A 1 -7.64 -16.08 8.84
CA MET A 1 -7.20 -14.78 8.30
C MET A 1 -8.20 -13.74 8.79
N LYS A 2 -7.77 -12.56 9.26
CA LYS A 2 -8.73 -11.53 9.70
C LYS A 2 -9.64 -11.12 8.55
N THR A 3 -10.90 -10.80 8.86
CA THR A 3 -11.81 -10.24 7.86
C THR A 3 -11.40 -8.80 7.52
N VAL A 4 -11.83 -8.29 6.36
CA VAL A 4 -11.56 -6.88 5.98
C VAL A 4 -12.12 -5.91 7.03
N ASN A 5 -13.29 -6.21 7.61
CA ASN A 5 -13.90 -5.37 8.64
C ASN A 5 -13.09 -5.34 9.95
N GLU A 6 -12.49 -6.46 10.33
CA GLU A 6 -11.56 -6.52 11.47
C GLU A 6 -10.30 -5.69 11.20
N LEU A 7 -9.74 -5.82 10.00
CA LEU A 7 -8.57 -5.02 9.58
C LEU A 7 -8.88 -3.53 9.57
N ILE A 8 -10.05 -3.11 9.08
CA ILE A 8 -10.48 -1.70 9.11
C ILE A 8 -10.56 -1.18 10.54
N LYS A 9 -11.12 -1.98 11.48
CA LYS A 9 -11.16 -1.62 12.90
C LYS A 9 -9.76 -1.44 13.47
N ASP A 10 -8.86 -2.38 13.21
CA ASP A 10 -7.48 -2.33 13.68
C ASP A 10 -6.72 -1.14 13.11
N ILE A 11 -6.90 -0.83 11.83
CA ILE A 11 -6.26 0.33 11.16
C ILE A 11 -6.74 1.64 11.79
N ASN A 12 -8.04 1.77 12.05
CA ASN A 12 -8.61 2.98 12.62
C ASN A 12 -8.18 3.26 14.08
N SER A 13 -7.66 2.26 14.79
CA SER A 13 -7.16 2.46 16.16
C SER A 13 -5.67 2.83 16.23
N LEU A 14 -4.95 2.80 15.11
CA LEU A 14 -3.52 3.11 15.07
C LEU A 14 -3.29 4.62 14.92
N THR A 15 -2.29 5.14 15.62
CA THR A 15 -1.85 6.53 15.43
C THR A 15 -0.79 6.57 14.33
N SER A 16 -0.99 7.40 13.31
CA SER A 16 -0.09 7.46 12.15
C SER A 16 -0.01 8.86 11.58
N HIS A 17 1.16 9.19 11.05
CA HIS A 17 1.42 10.42 10.34
C HIS A 17 1.89 10.18 8.90
N LEU A 18 1.53 9.04 8.29
CA LEU A 18 1.97 8.64 6.94
C LEU A 18 1.31 9.42 5.78
N HIS A 19 0.22 10.14 6.02
CA HIS A 19 -0.43 10.95 4.99
C HIS A 19 0.51 12.05 4.51
N GLU A 20 0.67 12.20 3.19
CA GLU A 20 1.58 13.17 2.56
C GLU A 20 3.06 13.07 2.99
N LYS A 21 3.50 11.90 3.47
CA LYS A 21 4.90 11.65 3.82
C LYS A 21 5.58 10.66 2.88
N ASP A 22 6.89 10.87 2.71
CA ASP A 22 7.79 9.91 2.08
C ASP A 22 8.08 8.73 3.04
N PHE A 23 8.23 7.53 2.47
CA PHE A 23 8.60 6.32 3.21
C PHE A 23 9.99 5.85 2.74
N LEU A 24 11.04 6.37 3.38
CA LEU A 24 12.43 6.07 3.00
C LEU A 24 13.02 4.94 3.85
N LEU A 25 12.98 5.08 5.17
CA LEU A 25 13.66 4.18 6.12
C LEU A 25 12.68 3.72 7.20
N THR A 26 12.65 2.41 7.49
CA THR A 26 11.68 1.84 8.42
C THR A 26 11.91 2.25 9.87
N TRP A 27 13.14 2.55 10.26
CA TRP A 27 13.48 3.01 11.61
C TRP A 27 13.11 4.47 11.89
N GLU A 28 12.71 5.22 10.86
CA GLU A 28 12.12 6.55 11.02
C GLU A 28 10.62 6.49 11.30
N GLN A 29 10.02 5.31 11.20
CA GLN A 29 8.59 5.07 11.40
C GLN A 29 8.32 4.53 12.80
N THR A 30 7.19 4.91 13.37
CA THR A 30 6.71 4.34 14.62
C THR A 30 6.21 2.90 14.42
N PRO A 31 6.17 2.07 15.48
CA PRO A 31 5.60 0.73 15.40
C PRO A 31 4.14 0.71 14.88
N ASP A 32 3.34 1.71 15.24
CA ASP A 32 1.96 1.84 14.78
C ASP A 32 1.89 2.11 13.27
N GLU A 33 2.75 2.97 12.74
CA GLU A 33 2.84 3.24 11.30
C GLU A 33 3.26 1.98 10.52
N LEU A 34 4.26 1.24 11.02
CA LEU A 34 4.66 -0.03 10.41
C LEU A 34 3.54 -1.07 10.44
N LYS A 35 2.81 -1.16 11.57
CA LYS A 35 1.65 -2.04 11.68
C LYS A 35 0.54 -1.62 10.72
N GLN A 36 0.29 -0.33 10.57
CA GLN A 36 -0.71 0.18 9.63
C GLN A 36 -0.39 -0.20 8.18
N VAL A 37 0.88 -0.09 7.76
CA VAL A 37 1.32 -0.53 6.42
C VAL A 37 1.01 -2.01 6.18
N LEU A 38 1.28 -2.87 7.18
CA LEU A 38 1.03 -4.30 7.09
C LEU A 38 -0.47 -4.64 7.07
N ASP A 39 -1.27 -3.98 7.91
CA ASP A 39 -2.72 -4.20 7.99
C ASP A 39 -3.42 -3.73 6.71
N VAL A 40 -3.01 -2.59 6.13
CA VAL A 40 -3.50 -2.12 4.82
C VAL A 40 -3.13 -3.09 3.71
N ALA A 41 -1.90 -3.61 3.68
CA ALA A 41 -1.48 -4.61 2.70
C ALA A 41 -2.31 -5.90 2.81
N ALA A 42 -2.62 -6.34 4.03
CA ALA A 42 -3.49 -7.49 4.27
C ALA A 42 -4.93 -7.23 3.78
N ALA A 43 -5.46 -6.02 3.99
CA ALA A 43 -6.80 -5.65 3.56
C ALA A 43 -6.91 -5.61 2.03
N LEU A 44 -5.94 -4.98 1.34
CA LEU A 44 -5.89 -4.96 -0.12
C LEU A 44 -5.79 -6.37 -0.72
N LYS A 45 -5.00 -7.26 -0.10
CA LYS A 45 -4.90 -8.67 -0.49
C LYS A 45 -6.24 -9.39 -0.35
N ALA A 46 -6.94 -9.19 0.76
CA ALA A 46 -8.25 -9.81 1.00
C ALA A 46 -9.31 -9.30 0.01
N LEU A 47 -9.38 -7.99 -0.23
CA LEU A 47 -10.29 -7.41 -1.23
C LEU A 47 -10.05 -7.98 -2.63
N ARG A 48 -8.78 -8.11 -3.03
CA ARG A 48 -8.43 -8.69 -4.32
C ARG A 48 -8.81 -10.18 -4.43
N ALA A 49 -8.69 -10.94 -3.35
CA ALA A 49 -9.10 -12.35 -3.32
C ALA A 49 -10.62 -12.52 -3.52
N GLU A 50 -11.41 -11.55 -3.05
CA GLU A 50 -12.87 -11.48 -3.24
C GLU A 50 -13.28 -10.79 -4.56
N ASN A 51 -12.34 -10.58 -5.48
CA ASN A 51 -12.56 -9.91 -6.77
C ASN A 51 -13.12 -8.47 -6.65
N ILE A 52 -12.78 -7.77 -5.57
CA ILE A 52 -13.18 -6.38 -5.35
C ILE A 52 -12.08 -5.44 -5.88
N SER A 53 -12.49 -4.46 -6.68
CA SER A 53 -11.59 -3.42 -7.19
C SER A 53 -11.15 -2.47 -6.08
N THR A 54 -9.85 -2.20 -5.98
CA THR A 54 -9.23 -1.27 -5.03
C THR A 54 -8.73 0.01 -5.70
N LYS A 55 -9.23 0.33 -6.90
CA LYS A 55 -8.87 1.57 -7.59
C LYS A 55 -9.42 2.77 -6.83
N VAL A 56 -8.54 3.70 -6.53
CA VAL A 56 -8.87 4.97 -5.85
C VAL A 56 -8.58 6.19 -6.74
N PHE A 57 -7.82 5.99 -7.83
CA PHE A 57 -7.54 7.02 -8.83
C PHE A 57 -8.28 6.72 -10.14
N ASN A 58 -8.95 7.73 -10.71
CA ASN A 58 -9.56 7.65 -12.05
C ASN A 58 -8.54 7.97 -13.17
N SER A 59 -7.54 8.79 -12.85
CA SER A 59 -6.45 9.18 -13.74
C SER A 59 -5.25 9.63 -12.91
N GLY A 60 -4.04 9.44 -13.43
CA GLY A 60 -2.80 9.89 -12.80
C GLY A 60 -1.60 9.07 -13.27
N LEU A 61 -0.40 9.56 -12.97
CA LEU A 61 0.86 8.91 -13.33
C LEU A 61 1.67 8.56 -12.08
N GLY A 62 2.22 7.36 -12.04
CA GLY A 62 3.18 6.91 -11.03
C GLY A 62 4.59 6.85 -11.60
N ILE A 63 5.46 7.78 -11.19
CA ILE A 63 6.79 7.91 -11.76
C ILE A 63 7.74 6.86 -11.18
N SER A 64 8.35 6.07 -12.07
CA SER A 64 9.24 4.98 -11.73
C SER A 64 10.70 5.32 -12.05
N VAL A 65 11.50 5.63 -11.03
CA VAL A 65 12.90 6.06 -11.19
C VAL A 65 13.87 4.94 -10.80
N PHE A 66 14.60 4.41 -11.78
CA PHE A 66 15.61 3.37 -11.57
C PHE A 66 16.96 3.80 -12.10
N ARG A 67 17.98 3.80 -11.23
CA ARG A 67 19.39 4.00 -11.62
C ARG A 67 20.05 2.69 -12.02
N ASP A 68 19.63 1.60 -11.38
CA ASP A 68 20.14 0.25 -11.62
C ASP A 68 19.08 -0.68 -12.19
N ASN A 69 19.52 -1.80 -12.78
CA ASN A 69 18.64 -2.82 -13.32
C ASN A 69 18.06 -3.73 -12.24
N SER A 70 16.79 -3.50 -11.88
CA SER A 70 16.01 -4.39 -11.01
C SER A 70 14.61 -4.66 -11.57
N THR A 71 14.49 -5.71 -12.39
CA THR A 71 13.22 -6.09 -13.04
C THR A 71 12.14 -6.45 -12.03
N ARG A 72 12.48 -7.16 -10.94
CA ARG A 72 11.50 -7.57 -9.92
C ARG A 72 10.87 -6.38 -9.20
N THR A 73 11.67 -5.38 -8.84
CA THR A 73 11.16 -4.15 -8.20
C THR A 73 10.32 -3.32 -9.17
N ARG A 74 10.75 -3.19 -10.44
CA ARG A 74 9.98 -2.50 -11.48
C ARG A 74 8.59 -3.11 -11.66
N PHE A 75 8.51 -4.43 -11.81
CA PHE A 75 7.22 -5.13 -11.94
C PHE A 75 6.35 -5.01 -10.68
N SER A 76 6.97 -5.09 -9.49
CA SER A 76 6.24 -4.92 -8.22
C SER A 76 5.61 -3.53 -8.13
N TYR A 77 6.39 -2.48 -8.42
CA TYR A 77 5.92 -1.10 -8.39
C TYR A 77 4.80 -0.85 -9.42
N ALA A 78 4.99 -1.26 -10.68
CA ALA A 78 3.98 -1.13 -11.72
C ALA A 78 2.67 -1.88 -11.36
N SER A 79 2.77 -3.06 -10.73
CA SER A 79 1.61 -3.82 -10.28
C SER A 79 0.84 -3.07 -9.19
N ALA A 80 1.54 -2.41 -8.26
CA ALA A 80 0.93 -1.60 -7.20
C ALA A 80 0.23 -0.35 -7.77
N LEU A 81 0.84 0.34 -8.74
CA LEU A 81 0.22 1.49 -9.43
C LEU A 81 -1.09 1.09 -10.11
N ASN A 82 -1.06 0.03 -10.91
CA ASN A 82 -2.23 -0.46 -11.62
C ASN A 82 -3.35 -0.94 -10.66
N LEU A 83 -2.99 -1.55 -9.52
CA LEU A 83 -3.94 -1.95 -8.48
C LEU A 83 -4.76 -0.77 -7.94
N LEU A 84 -4.13 0.42 -7.85
CA LEU A 84 -4.74 1.65 -7.34
C LEU A 84 -5.35 2.53 -8.44
N GLY A 85 -5.12 2.21 -9.72
CA GLY A 85 -5.66 2.94 -10.87
C GLY A 85 -4.73 3.99 -11.49
N LEU A 86 -3.43 3.93 -11.17
CA LEU A 86 -2.39 4.78 -11.77
C LEU A 86 -1.69 4.07 -12.94
N ALA A 87 -1.14 4.86 -13.86
CA ALA A 87 -0.33 4.40 -14.99
C ALA A 87 1.15 4.73 -14.81
#